data_AF-L0AY57-F1
#
_entry.id   AF-L0AY57-F1
#
_cell.length_a   1.000
_cell.length_b   1.000
_cell.length_c   1.000
_cell.angle_alpha   90.00
_cell.angle_beta   90.00
_cell.angle_gamma   90.00
#
_symmetry.space_group_name_H-M   'P 1'
#
loop_
_entity.id
_entity.type
_entity.pdbx_description
1 polymer ?
#
loop_
_entity_poly.entity_id
_entity_poly.type
_entity_poly.pdbx_seq_one_letter_code
_entity_poly.pdbx_strand_id
1 'polypeptide(L)'
;MTGVPFDVLAPFDHEHFDAVNGTDEIYTFVTVTAKSGFHVSKVTHGVHVLWEEGGEPLKSLTLHKLGDLPVALLLDLSGIVLYFLFVDLAWKKVSREEYENKIHIH
;
A
#
# COMPACT_ATOMS: atom_id res chain seq x y z
N MET A 1 -2.36 -12.15 17.99
CA MET A 1 -1.98 -11.73 16.62
C MET A 1 -0.62 -11.07 16.70
N THR A 2 0.27 -11.38 15.78
CA THR A 2 1.64 -10.85 15.76
C THR A 2 1.72 -9.68 14.77
N GLY A 3 2.29 -8.56 15.20
CA GLY A 3 2.44 -7.36 14.36
C GLY A 3 3.72 -7.42 13.56
N VAL A 4 3.63 -7.25 12.25
CA VAL A 4 4.76 -7.35 11.33
C VAL A 4 4.85 -6.06 10.50
N PRO A 5 6.03 -5.44 10.37
CA PRO A 5 6.19 -4.29 9.48
C PRO A 5 6.17 -4.73 8.01
N PHE A 6 5.61 -3.89 7.14
CA PHE A 6 5.61 -4.08 5.70
C PHE A 6 6.37 -2.94 5.02
N ASP A 7 7.51 -3.25 4.40
CA ASP A 7 8.26 -2.28 3.59
C ASP A 7 7.97 -2.52 2.11
N VAL A 8 7.43 -1.50 1.43
CA VAL A 8 7.08 -1.59 0.01
C VAL A 8 8.29 -1.74 -0.93
N LEU A 9 9.52 -1.55 -0.43
CA LEU A 9 10.77 -1.76 -1.18
C LEU A 9 11.47 -3.09 -0.86
N ALA A 10 11.08 -3.77 0.22
CA ALA A 10 11.74 -5.01 0.61
C ALA A 10 11.32 -6.17 -0.32
N PRO A 11 12.12 -7.25 -0.41
CA PRO A 11 11.66 -8.51 -0.99
C PRO A 11 10.34 -8.95 -0.35
N PHE A 12 9.43 -9.49 -1.16
CA PHE A 12 8.11 -9.86 -0.66
C PHE A 12 8.20 -11.01 0.35
N ASP A 13 7.55 -10.80 1.49
CA ASP A 13 7.50 -11.76 2.59
C ASP A 13 6.28 -12.68 2.45
N HIS A 14 6.54 -13.85 1.84
CA HIS A 14 5.53 -14.88 1.63
C HIS A 14 5.14 -15.65 2.90
N GLU A 15 5.86 -15.49 4.02
CA GLU A 15 5.52 -16.19 5.27
C GLU A 15 4.36 -15.49 5.99
N HIS A 16 4.36 -14.15 5.95
CA HIS A 16 3.41 -13.33 6.70
C HIS A 16 2.26 -12.77 5.85
N PHE A 17 2.43 -12.68 4.53
CA PHE A 17 1.49 -12.00 3.64
C PHE A 17 1.07 -12.83 2.43
N ASP A 18 -0.14 -12.59 1.97
CA ASP A 18 -0.65 -13.00 0.66
C ASP A 18 -0.69 -11.80 -0.27
N ALA A 19 -0.45 -12.03 -1.56
CA ALA A 19 -0.47 -10.99 -2.59
C ALA A 19 -1.34 -11.41 -3.78
N VAL A 20 -2.15 -10.47 -4.25
CA VAL A 20 -2.91 -10.56 -5.50
C VAL A 20 -2.37 -9.49 -6.44
N ASN A 21 -1.83 -9.91 -7.58
CA ASN A 21 -1.30 -9.01 -8.60
C ASN A 21 -2.36 -8.73 -9.66
N GLY A 22 -2.32 -7.54 -10.25
CA GLY A 22 -3.17 -7.15 -11.36
C GLY A 22 -2.52 -6.07 -12.22
N THR A 23 -3.27 -5.63 -13.23
CA THR A 23 -2.86 -4.57 -14.15
C THR A 23 -4.08 -3.74 -14.50
N ASP A 24 -3.92 -2.43 -14.48
CA ASP A 24 -4.90 -1.45 -14.92
C ASP A 24 -4.28 -0.58 -16.00
N GLU A 25 -4.54 -0.99 -17.25
CA GLU A 25 -3.97 -0.43 -18.49
C GLU A 25 -2.44 -0.29 -18.49
N ILE A 26 -1.94 0.82 -17.95
CA ILE A 26 -0.52 1.19 -17.90
C ILE A 26 0.15 0.85 -16.55
N TYR A 27 -0.62 0.68 -15.48
CA TYR A 27 -0.11 0.42 -14.15
C TYR A 27 -0.23 -1.05 -13.79
N THR A 28 0.79 -1.61 -13.16
CA THR A 28 0.66 -2.87 -12.43
C THR A 28 0.31 -2.56 -10.98
N PHE A 29 -0.44 -3.44 -10.34
CA PHE A 29 -0.72 -3.29 -8.91
C PHE A 29 -0.57 -4.62 -8.18
N VAL A 30 -0.23 -4.51 -6.90
CA VAL A 30 -0.23 -5.63 -5.95
C VAL A 30 -1.06 -5.24 -4.75
N THR A 31 -2.06 -6.07 -4.43
CA THR A 31 -2.84 -5.98 -3.20
C THR A 31 -2.34 -7.02 -2.23
N VAL A 32 -1.96 -6.58 -1.04
CA VAL A 32 -1.34 -7.38 0.02
C VAL A 32 -2.28 -7.46 1.21
N THR A 33 -2.42 -8.67 1.76
CA THR A 33 -3.23 -8.95 2.95
C THR A 33 -2.39 -9.78 3.93
N ALA A 34 -2.49 -9.47 5.23
CA ALA A 34 -1.84 -10.27 6.26
C ALA A 34 -2.49 -11.65 6.39
N LYS A 35 -1.67 -12.71 6.49
CA LYS A 35 -2.16 -14.07 6.76
C LYS A 35 -2.75 -14.18 8.15
N SER A 36 -3.58 -15.20 8.35
CA SER A 36 -4.19 -15.50 9.65
C SER A 36 -3.12 -15.61 10.75
N GLY A 37 -3.36 -14.93 11.87
CA GLY A 37 -2.40 -14.84 12.98
C GLY A 37 -1.50 -13.60 12.94
N PHE A 38 -1.42 -12.90 11.81
CA PHE A 38 -0.62 -11.69 11.62
C PHE A 38 -1.48 -10.45 11.36
N HIS A 39 -0.89 -9.28 11.57
CA HIS A 39 -1.41 -8.00 11.13
C HIS A 39 -0.24 -7.09 10.76
N VAL A 40 -0.50 -6.10 9.90
CA VAL A 40 0.51 -5.08 9.57
C VAL A 40 0.53 -4.06 10.69
N SER A 41 1.67 -3.93 11.39
CA SER A 41 1.85 -2.93 12.45
C SER A 41 2.41 -1.61 11.92
N LYS A 42 3.03 -1.63 10.74
CA LYS A 42 3.68 -0.46 10.13
C LYS A 42 3.83 -0.65 8.63
N VAL A 43 3.65 0.43 7.86
CA VAL A 43 3.96 0.47 6.43
C VAL A 43 5.06 1.48 6.19
N THR A 44 6.15 1.05 5.56
CA THR A 44 7.30 1.90 5.24
C THR A 44 7.65 1.84 3.76
N HIS A 45 8.38 2.85 3.29
CA HIS A 45 9.12 2.85 2.04
C HIS A 45 10.59 3.13 2.36
N GLY A 46 11.35 2.05 2.55
CA GLY A 46 12.68 2.12 3.16
C GLY A 46 12.61 2.71 4.57
N VAL A 47 13.34 3.81 4.80
CA VAL A 47 13.38 4.50 6.11
C VAL A 47 12.18 5.40 6.41
N HIS A 48 11.33 5.66 5.40
CA HIS A 48 10.19 6.56 5.56
C HIS A 48 8.94 5.80 6.02
N VAL A 49 8.34 6.27 7.12
CA VAL A 49 7.08 5.73 7.64
C VAL A 49 5.91 6.36 6.88
N LEU A 50 5.10 5.51 6.24
CA LEU A 50 3.88 5.95 5.53
C LEU A 50 2.65 5.82 6.44
N TRP A 51 2.64 4.78 7.27
CA TRP A 51 1.61 4.53 8.25
C TRP A 51 2.17 3.68 9.39
N GLU A 52 1.63 3.88 10.59
CA GLU A 52 1.95 3.09 11.78
C GLU A 52 0.65 2.86 12.54
N GLU A 53 0.50 1.65 13.09
CA GLU A 53 -0.69 1.26 13.81
C GLU A 53 -0.90 2.17 15.04
N GLY A 54 -2.10 2.75 15.13
CA GLY A 54 -2.49 3.60 16.25
C GLY A 54 -3.98 3.56 16.58
N GLY A 55 -4.74 2.68 15.91
CA GLY A 55 -6.19 2.60 16.05
C GLY A 55 -6.78 1.52 15.14
N GLU A 56 -7.31 1.92 13.98
CA GLU A 56 -7.94 0.99 13.05
C GLU A 56 -6.91 0.05 12.41
N PRO A 57 -7.15 -1.27 12.42
CA PRO A 57 -6.23 -2.24 11.81
C PRO A 57 -6.25 -2.12 10.29
N LEU A 58 -5.09 -2.32 9.68
CA LEU A 58 -4.95 -2.41 8.24
C LEU A 58 -5.47 -3.77 7.74
N LYS A 59 -6.45 -3.73 6.83
CA LYS A 59 -7.03 -4.93 6.19
C LYS A 59 -6.24 -5.31 4.95
N SER A 60 -5.97 -4.34 4.09
CA SER A 60 -5.17 -4.58 2.89
C SER A 60 -4.41 -3.32 2.47
N LEU A 61 -3.36 -3.54 1.69
CA LEU A 61 -2.53 -2.50 1.09
C LEU A 61 -2.47 -2.74 -0.42
N THR A 62 -2.75 -1.74 -1.23
CA THR A 62 -2.59 -1.83 -2.69
C THR A 62 -1.55 -0.84 -3.18
N LEU A 63 -0.47 -1.35 -3.76
CA LEU A 63 0.60 -0.55 -4.34
C LEU A 63 0.53 -0.61 -5.87
N HIS A 64 0.40 0.56 -6.50
CA HIS A 64 0.43 0.72 -7.95
C HIS A 64 1.82 1.15 -8.40
N LYS A 65 2.30 0.56 -9.50
CA LYS A 65 3.60 0.83 -10.09
C LYS A 65 3.49 1.05 -11.60
N LEU A 66 4.40 1.87 -12.12
CA LEU A 66 4.69 1.97 -13.55
C LEU A 66 6.07 1.36 -13.79
N GLY A 67 6.12 0.10 -14.23
CA GLY A 67 7.34 -0.69 -14.15
C GLY A 67 7.76 -0.88 -12.69
N ASP A 68 8.98 -0.47 -12.34
CA ASP A 68 9.49 -0.54 -10.95
C ASP A 68 9.20 0.73 -10.13
N LEU A 69 8.70 1.80 -10.77
CA LEU A 69 8.45 3.07 -10.09
C LEU A 69 7.11 3.00 -9.32
N PRO A 70 7.09 3.19 -7.98
CA PRO A 70 5.84 3.37 -7.26
C PRO A 70 5.12 4.64 -7.72
N VAL A 71 3.80 4.55 -7.86
CA VAL A 71 2.95 5.66 -8.34
C VAL A 71 1.89 6.02 -7.31
N ALA A 72 1.21 5.02 -6.75
CA ALA A 72 0.11 5.24 -5.83
C ALA A 72 0.04 4.11 -4.79
N LEU A 73 -0.43 4.44 -3.60
CA LEU A 73 -0.60 3.51 -2.49
C LEU A 73 -1.96 3.76 -1.84
N LEU A 74 -2.72 2.69 -1.68
CA LEU A 74 -3.99 2.66 -0.97
C LEU A 74 -3.83 1.78 0.27
N LEU A 75 -4.23 2.31 1.43
CA LEU A 75 -4.32 1.55 2.67
C LEU A 75 -5.79 1.44 3.04
N ASP A 76 -6.34 0.22 3.04
CA ASP A 76 -7.71 -0.06 3.48
C ASP A 76 -7.68 -0.45 4.95
N LEU A 77 -8.07 0.47 5.83
CA LEU A 77 -8.22 0.22 7.25
C LEU A 77 -9.68 -0.08 7.57
N SER A 78 -9.94 -0.67 8.72
CA SER A 78 -11.32 -0.89 9.15
C SER A 78 -12.11 0.43 9.30
N GLY A 79 -12.90 0.78 8.29
CA GLY A 79 -13.77 1.97 8.29
C GLY A 79 -13.16 3.25 7.71
N ILE A 80 -11.87 3.25 7.35
CA ILE A 80 -11.19 4.40 6.73
C ILE A 80 -10.25 3.88 5.64
N VAL A 81 -10.22 4.58 4.50
CA VAL A 81 -9.21 4.34 3.46
C VAL A 81 -8.27 5.54 3.38
N LEU A 82 -6.96 5.27 3.35
CA LEU A 82 -5.94 6.30 3.14
C LEU A 82 -5.36 6.16 1.73
N TYR A 83 -5.18 7.30 1.08
CA TYR A 83 -4.67 7.38 -0.29
C TYR A 83 -3.37 8.17 -0.30
N PHE A 84 -2.38 7.66 -1.03
CA PHE A 84 -1.09 8.32 -1.19
C PHE A 84 -0.67 8.28 -2.66
N LEU A 85 -0.03 9.34 -3.11
CA LEU A 85 0.64 9.41 -4.40
C LEU A 85 2.13 9.61 -4.21
N PHE A 86 2.93 8.99 -5.07
CA PHE A 86 4.36 9.19 -5.13
C PHE A 86 4.68 10.26 -6.17
N VAL A 87 5.02 11.47 -5.72
CA VAL A 87 5.26 12.66 -6.54
C VAL A 87 6.52 13.36 -6.05
N ASP A 88 7.39 13.80 -6.96
CA ASP A 88 8.66 14.46 -6.63
C ASP A 88 9.55 13.60 -5.71
N LEU A 89 9.57 12.28 -5.94
CA LEU A 89 10.30 11.29 -5.13
C LEU A 89 9.84 11.21 -3.66
N ALA A 90 8.63 11.67 -3.35
CA ALA A 90 8.07 11.63 -2.01
C ALA A 90 6.61 11.14 -2.02
N TRP A 91 6.23 10.43 -0.96
CA TRP A 91 4.84 10.05 -0.72
C TRP A 91 4.07 11.23 -0.13
N LYS A 92 2.95 11.58 -0.77
CA LYS A 92 2.02 12.61 -0.31
C LYS A 92 0.66 11.94 -0.06
N LYS A 93 0.09 12.15 1.13
CA LYS A 93 -1.28 11.76 1.42
C LYS A 93 -2.23 12.68 0.63
N VAL A 94 -3.17 12.11 -0.09
CA VAL A 94 -4.11 12.83 -0.96
C VAL A 94 -5.56 12.45 -0.67
N SER A 95 -6.49 13.15 -1.30
CA SER A 95 -7.89 12.74 -1.33
C SER A 95 -8.12 11.53 -2.24
N ARG A 96 -9.29 10.89 -2.08
CA ARG A 96 -9.75 9.80 -2.96
C ARG A 96 -9.81 10.24 -4.42
N GLU A 97 -10.33 11.44 -4.67
CA GLU A 97 -10.49 11.98 -6.02
C GLU A 97 -9.15 12.17 -6.73
N GLU A 98 -8.17 12.77 -6.05
CA GLU A 98 -6.81 12.93 -6.57
C GLU A 98 -6.14 11.57 -6.88
N TYR A 99 -6.39 10.57 -6.03
CA TYR A 99 -5.90 9.21 -6.23
C TYR A 99 -6.54 8.56 -7.46
N GLU A 100 -7.87 8.57 -7.54
CA GLU A 100 -8.63 7.96 -8.64
C GLU A 100 -8.28 8.61 -9.98
N ASN A 101 -8.17 9.95 -10.03
CA ASN A 101 -7.75 10.69 -11.22
C ASN A 101 -6.33 10.31 -11.69
N LYS A 102 -5.46 9.87 -10.78
CA LYS A 102 -4.09 9.47 -11.13
C LYS A 102 -4.02 8.06 -11.71
N ILE A 103 -4.82 7.13 -11.18
CA ILE A 103 -4.77 5.72 -11.58
C ILE A 103 -5.73 5.38 -12.71
N HIS A 104 -6.89 6.05 -12.82
CA HIS A 104 -7.86 5.87 -13.90
C HIS A 104 -7.78 7.06 -14.86
N ILE A 105 -6.68 7.15 -15.62
CA ILE A 105 -6.55 8.18 -16.65
C ILE A 105 -7.53 7.83 -17.79
N HIS A 106 -8.69 8.47 -17.83
CA HIS A 106 -9.63 8.43 -18.96
C HIS A 106 -9.21 9.34 -20.12
#